data_AF-A0AB39UW69-F1
#
_entry.id   AF-A0AB39UW69-F1
#
_cell.length_a   1.000
_cell.length_b   1.000
_cell.length_c   1.000
_cell.angle_alpha   90.00
_cell.angle_beta   90.00
_cell.angle_gamma   90.00
#
_symmetry.space_group_name_H-M   'P 1'
#
loop_
_entity.id
_entity.type
_entity.pdbx_description
1 polymer ?
#
loop_
_entity_poly.entity_id
_entity_poly.type
_entity_poly.pdbx_seq_one_letter_code
_entity_poly.pdbx_strand_id
1 'polypeptide(L)'
;MTPETEPDTETHAEMASWEEELHTRVDEILFYLWDPLNLAHSTWVRDEFTRYVPEVVKTATSADSPEPVRALLTQLRCQRLGQDPDDARDHAIAELIYALSHNLFYLPGRRLFEVD
;
A
#
# COMPACT_ATOMS: atom_id res chain seq x y z
N MET A 1 19.43 24.38 35.07
CA MET A 1 18.31 23.43 35.17
C MET A 1 17.52 23.60 33.88
N THR A 2 17.91 22.85 32.85
CA THR A 2 17.19 22.80 31.57
C THR A 2 16.00 21.86 31.75
N PRO A 3 14.79 22.22 31.27
CA PRO A 3 13.70 21.26 31.28
C PRO A 3 14.05 20.17 30.27
N GLU A 4 14.08 18.93 30.74
CA GLU A 4 14.15 17.76 29.89
C GLU A 4 12.86 17.75 29.06
N THR A 5 13.00 17.88 27.74
CA THR A 5 11.92 17.63 26.79
C THR A 5 11.60 16.14 26.88
N GLU A 6 10.47 15.78 27.47
CA GLU A 6 9.93 14.41 27.42
C GLU A 6 9.52 14.10 25.97
N PRO A 7 10.22 13.21 25.22
CA PRO A 7 9.86 12.91 23.83
C PRO A 7 9.08 11.59 23.67
N ASP A 8 8.66 10.94 24.75
CA ASP A 8 8.35 9.51 24.64
C ASP A 8 6.86 9.18 24.37
N THR A 9 5.91 10.04 24.73
CA THR A 9 4.47 9.70 24.66
C THR A 9 3.81 10.12 23.36
N GLU A 10 4.23 11.24 22.77
CA GLU A 10 3.62 11.82 21.56
C GLU A 10 4.05 11.06 20.29
N THR A 11 5.33 10.70 20.19
CA THR A 11 5.87 9.92 19.05
C THR A 11 5.27 8.53 18.93
N HIS A 12 5.00 7.84 20.05
CA HIS A 12 4.35 6.51 20.01
C HIS A 12 2.89 6.58 19.52
N ALA A 13 2.15 7.61 19.91
CA ALA A 13 0.77 7.80 19.48
C ALA A 13 0.69 8.19 17.99
N GLU A 14 1.59 9.06 17.52
CA GLU A 14 1.69 9.42 16.10
C GLU A 14 2.08 8.22 15.23
N MET A 15 3.06 7.41 15.67
CA MET A 15 3.45 6.18 14.97
C MET A 15 2.30 5.16 14.88
N ALA A 16 1.57 4.97 15.97
CA ALA A 16 0.38 4.09 15.97
C ALA A 16 -0.69 4.61 15.00
N SER A 17 -0.93 5.92 14.97
CA SER A 17 -1.89 6.53 14.04
C SER A 17 -1.47 6.39 12.58
N TRP A 18 -0.17 6.48 12.29
CA TRP A 18 0.36 6.27 10.95
C TRP A 18 0.25 4.80 10.51
N GLU A 19 0.54 3.86 11.40
CA GLU A 19 0.43 2.43 11.10
C GLU A 19 -1.03 2.05 10.77
N GLU A 20 -2.00 2.52 11.55
CA GLU A 20 -3.43 2.32 11.27
C GLU A 20 -3.86 2.96 9.94
N GLU A 21 -3.38 4.18 9.64
CA GLU A 21 -3.67 4.86 8.38
C GLU A 21 -3.05 4.12 7.18
N LEU A 22 -1.82 3.64 7.31
CA LEU A 22 -1.14 2.88 6.26
C LEU A 22 -1.89 1.57 5.97
N HIS A 23 -2.31 0.85 7.00
CA HIS A 23 -3.14 -0.34 6.85
C HIS A 23 -4.46 -0.04 6.12
N THR A 24 -5.15 1.04 6.52
CA THR A 24 -6.41 1.47 5.90
C THR A 24 -6.21 1.80 4.42
N ARG A 25 -5.18 2.58 4.07
CA ARG A 25 -4.92 2.96 2.69
C ARG A 25 -4.47 1.78 1.83
N VAL A 26 -3.68 0.85 2.37
CA VAL A 26 -3.32 -0.37 1.65
C VAL A 26 -4.55 -1.23 1.37
N ASP A 27 -5.48 -1.38 2.32
CA ASP A 27 -6.76 -2.06 2.09
C ASP A 27 -7.55 -1.44 0.92
N GLU A 28 -7.66 -0.10 0.91
CA GLU A 28 -8.33 0.63 -0.18
C GLU A 28 -7.64 0.44 -1.52
N ILE A 29 -6.30 0.51 -1.57
CA ILE A 29 -5.53 0.30 -2.80
C ILE A 29 -5.75 -1.12 -3.34
N LEU A 30 -5.69 -2.14 -2.47
CA LEU A 30 -5.89 -3.53 -2.88
C LEU A 30 -7.30 -3.75 -3.43
N PHE A 31 -8.32 -3.20 -2.78
CA PHE A 31 -9.71 -3.40 -3.17
C PHE A 31 -10.12 -2.57 -4.41
N TYR A 32 -9.69 -1.32 -4.52
CA TYR A 32 -10.18 -0.41 -5.56
C TYR A 32 -9.26 -0.29 -6.78
N LEU A 33 -7.94 -0.45 -6.61
CA LEU A 33 -6.98 -0.16 -7.67
C LEU A 33 -6.31 -1.44 -8.20
N TRP A 34 -5.94 -2.36 -7.31
CA TRP A 34 -5.33 -3.62 -7.72
C TRP A 34 -6.37 -4.60 -8.29
N ASP A 35 -7.45 -4.83 -7.55
CA ASP A 35 -8.69 -5.50 -7.95
C ASP A 35 -8.59 -6.48 -9.15
N PRO A 36 -7.81 -7.56 -9.03
CA PRO A 36 -7.64 -8.53 -10.11
C PRO A 36 -8.93 -9.31 -10.43
N LEU A 37 -9.93 -9.27 -9.55
CA LEU A 37 -11.24 -9.93 -9.71
C LEU A 37 -12.34 -8.98 -10.20
N ASN A 38 -12.03 -7.70 -10.42
CA ASN A 38 -12.99 -6.68 -10.84
C ASN A 38 -14.20 -6.54 -9.90
N LEU A 39 -13.96 -6.62 -8.59
CA LEU A 39 -14.93 -6.58 -7.50
C LEU A 39 -15.19 -5.17 -6.97
N ALA A 40 -14.38 -4.16 -7.32
CA ALA A 40 -14.50 -2.78 -6.83
C ALA A 40 -15.88 -2.15 -7.07
N HIS A 41 -16.62 -2.64 -8.07
CA HIS A 41 -17.97 -2.19 -8.42
C HIS A 41 -19.07 -3.18 -8.02
N SER A 42 -18.72 -4.26 -7.32
CA SER A 42 -19.63 -5.32 -6.90
C SER A 42 -20.17 -5.09 -5.49
N THR A 43 -21.20 -5.84 -5.11
CA THR A 43 -21.68 -5.92 -3.72
C THR A 43 -20.91 -6.94 -2.88
N TRP A 44 -19.76 -7.41 -3.36
CA TRP A 44 -18.95 -8.41 -2.66
C TRP A 44 -18.26 -7.81 -1.44
N VAL A 45 -18.12 -8.62 -0.40
CA VAL A 45 -17.47 -8.24 0.86
C VAL A 45 -15.95 -8.09 0.67
N ARG A 46 -15.39 -7.02 1.24
CA ARG A 46 -13.96 -6.66 1.19
C ARG A 46 -13.02 -7.68 1.84
N ASP A 47 -13.57 -8.56 2.67
CA ASP A 47 -12.86 -9.48 3.56
C ASP A 47 -11.75 -10.31 2.91
N GLU A 48 -11.86 -10.63 1.62
CA GLU A 48 -10.82 -11.38 0.92
C GLU A 48 -9.53 -10.57 0.79
N PHE A 49 -9.62 -9.26 0.48
CA PHE A 49 -8.46 -8.39 0.31
C PHE A 49 -7.85 -7.97 1.64
N THR A 50 -8.69 -7.77 2.67
CA THR A 50 -8.24 -7.38 4.01
C THR A 50 -7.27 -8.41 4.62
N ARG A 51 -7.37 -9.69 4.23
CA ARG A 51 -6.43 -10.75 4.64
C ARG A 51 -5.01 -10.54 4.15
N TYR A 52 -4.82 -9.83 3.05
CA TYR A 52 -3.50 -9.59 2.45
C TYR A 52 -2.83 -8.34 3.00
N VAL A 53 -3.60 -7.41 3.58
CA VAL A 53 -3.12 -6.11 4.06
C VAL A 53 -1.91 -6.24 5.01
N PRO A 54 -1.91 -7.09 6.05
CA PRO A 54 -0.77 -7.17 6.96
C PRO A 54 0.53 -7.62 6.29
N GLU A 55 0.44 -8.56 5.34
CA GLU A 55 1.61 -9.07 4.62
C GLU A 55 2.15 -8.01 3.64
N VAL A 56 1.26 -7.30 2.96
CA VAL A 56 1.61 -6.23 2.02
C VAL A 56 2.24 -5.05 2.77
N VAL A 57 1.65 -4.59 3.87
CA VAL A 57 2.21 -3.51 4.70
C VAL A 57 3.59 -3.89 5.20
N LYS A 58 3.74 -5.08 5.80
CA LYS A 58 5.04 -5.56 6.30
C LYS A 58 6.09 -5.61 5.18
N THR A 59 5.71 -6.10 4.01
CA THR A 59 6.61 -6.19 2.85
C THR A 59 7.01 -4.81 2.37
N ALA A 60 6.07 -3.88 2.30
CA ALA A 60 6.32 -2.52 1.84
C ALA A 60 7.23 -1.75 2.79
N THR A 61 6.99 -1.80 4.11
CA THR A 61 7.79 -1.06 5.11
C THR A 61 9.19 -1.62 5.32
N SER A 62 9.43 -2.88 4.93
CA SER A 62 10.74 -3.55 5.09
C SER A 62 11.56 -3.60 3.79
N ALA A 63 11.02 -3.13 2.67
CA ALA A 63 11.66 -3.21 1.36
C ALA A 63 12.41 -1.92 1.03
N ASP A 64 13.55 -2.04 0.36
CA ASP A 64 14.31 -0.89 -0.18
C ASP A 64 13.84 -0.45 -1.59
N SER A 65 12.83 -1.11 -2.13
CA SER A 65 12.34 -0.94 -3.51
C SER A 65 10.91 -1.49 -3.66
N PRO A 66 10.15 -1.13 -4.72
CA PRO A 66 8.79 -1.67 -4.94
C PRO A 66 8.77 -3.15 -5.38
N GLU A 67 9.89 -3.72 -5.80
CA GLU A 67 9.99 -5.06 -6.38
C GLU A 67 9.47 -6.19 -5.46
N PRO A 68 9.75 -6.22 -4.15
CA PRO A 68 9.18 -7.22 -3.25
C PRO A 68 7.65 -7.14 -3.15
N VAL A 69 7.10 -5.92 -3.16
CA VAL A 69 5.64 -5.71 -3.16
C VAL A 69 5.03 -6.19 -4.47
N ARG A 70 5.64 -5.87 -5.62
CA ARG A 70 5.21 -6.37 -6.94
C ARG A 70 5.19 -7.90 -6.98
N ALA A 71 6.28 -8.53 -6.54
CA ALA A 71 6.39 -9.98 -6.52
C ALA A 71 5.30 -10.63 -5.64
N LEU A 72 5.02 -10.03 -4.48
CA LEU A 72 3.94 -10.47 -3.60
C LEU A 72 2.57 -10.32 -4.28
N LEU A 73 2.28 -9.18 -4.89
CA LEU A 73 1.01 -8.96 -5.59
C LEU A 73 0.81 -9.97 -6.74
N THR A 74 1.83 -10.20 -7.56
CA THR A 74 1.78 -11.21 -8.62
C THR A 74 1.58 -12.63 -8.06
N GLN A 75 2.22 -12.95 -6.93
CA GLN A 75 2.01 -14.23 -6.26
C GLN A 75 0.56 -14.39 -5.78
N LEU A 76 0.00 -13.38 -5.11
CA LEU A 76 -1.39 -13.40 -4.62
C LEU A 76 -2.38 -13.55 -5.77
N ARG A 77 -2.22 -12.76 -6.84
CA ARG A 77 -3.00 -12.82 -8.07
C ARG A 77 -3.04 -14.25 -8.65
N CYS A 78 -1.87 -14.85 -8.88
CA CYS A 78 -1.77 -16.14 -9.54
C CYS A 78 -2.16 -17.31 -8.63
N GLN A 79 -1.69 -17.31 -7.38
CA GLN A 79 -1.79 -18.49 -6.51
C GLN A 79 -3.01 -18.47 -5.58
N ARG A 80 -3.47 -17.30 -5.16
CA ARG A 80 -4.64 -17.17 -4.27
C ARG A 80 -5.92 -16.90 -5.04
N LEU A 81 -5.84 -16.03 -6.06
CA LEU A 81 -7.02 -15.57 -6.81
C LEU A 81 -7.18 -16.28 -8.17
N GLY A 82 -6.21 -17.09 -8.57
CA GLY A 82 -6.26 -17.90 -9.79
C GLY A 82 -6.35 -17.06 -11.08
N GLN A 83 -5.86 -15.82 -11.05
CA GLN A 83 -5.84 -14.92 -12.20
C GLN A 83 -4.51 -15.01 -12.94
N ASP A 84 -4.54 -14.72 -14.24
CA ASP A 84 -3.31 -14.56 -15.03
C ASP A 84 -2.48 -13.37 -14.52
N PRO A 85 -1.13 -13.44 -14.63
CA PRO A 85 -0.26 -12.35 -14.21
C PRO A 85 -0.55 -11.07 -15.00
N ASP A 86 -0.53 -9.92 -14.31
CA ASP A 86 -0.67 -8.59 -14.90
C ASP A 86 0.45 -7.71 -14.38
N ASP A 87 1.60 -7.83 -15.04
CA ASP A 87 2.83 -7.20 -14.59
C ASP A 87 2.74 -5.68 -14.53
N ALA A 88 2.06 -5.07 -15.50
CA ALA A 88 1.89 -3.62 -15.57
C ALA A 88 1.07 -3.10 -14.39
N ARG A 89 -0.04 -3.77 -14.06
CA ARG A 89 -0.87 -3.40 -12.92
C ARG A 89 -0.16 -3.69 -11.60
N ASP A 90 0.41 -4.88 -11.44
CA ASP A 90 1.09 -5.26 -10.19
C ASP A 90 2.29 -4.34 -9.91
N HIS A 91 3.02 -3.91 -10.94
CA HIS A 91 4.09 -2.93 -10.80
C HIS A 91 3.58 -1.54 -10.37
N ALA A 92 2.56 -1.00 -11.05
CA ALA A 92 2.02 0.31 -10.72
C ALA A 92 1.46 0.37 -9.27
N ILE A 93 0.77 -0.69 -8.84
CA ILE A 93 0.27 -0.78 -7.46
C ILE A 93 1.43 -0.91 -6.45
N ALA A 94 2.46 -1.68 -6.78
CA ALA A 94 3.63 -1.81 -5.92
C ALA A 94 4.36 -0.47 -5.72
N GLU A 95 4.52 0.33 -6.78
CA GLU A 95 5.08 1.67 -6.70
C GLU A 95 4.23 2.59 -5.80
N LEU A 96 2.90 2.52 -5.90
CA LEU A 96 1.98 3.29 -5.07
C LEU A 96 2.12 2.96 -3.59
N ILE A 97 2.08 1.67 -3.26
CA ILE A 97 2.16 1.18 -1.88
C ILE A 97 3.55 1.46 -1.30
N TYR A 98 4.61 1.26 -2.07
CA TYR A 98 5.97 1.59 -1.67
C TYR A 98 6.14 3.08 -1.38
N ALA A 99 5.69 3.94 -2.29
CA ALA A 99 5.75 5.39 -2.10
C ALA A 99 4.97 5.83 -0.87
N LEU A 100 3.76 5.30 -0.69
CA LEU A 100 2.93 5.58 0.49
C LEU A 100 3.62 5.16 1.80
N SER A 101 4.15 3.93 1.88
CA SER A 101 4.80 3.41 3.10
C SER A 101 6.07 4.17 3.51
N HIS A 102 6.74 4.81 2.55
CA HIS A 102 7.95 5.61 2.76
C HIS A 102 7.69 7.12 2.79
N ASN A 103 6.43 7.56 2.81
CA ASN A 103 6.04 8.97 2.73
C ASN A 103 6.66 9.72 1.52
N LEU A 104 6.80 9.02 0.39
CA LEU A 104 7.28 9.56 -0.87
C LEU A 104 6.09 10.04 -1.72
N PHE A 105 6.32 11.06 -2.55
CA PHE A 105 5.33 11.45 -3.56
C PHE A 105 5.20 10.34 -4.62
N TYR A 106 4.01 9.72 -4.73
CA TYR A 106 3.71 8.71 -5.75
C TYR A 106 3.39 9.33 -7.10
N LEU A 107 4.09 8.90 -8.17
CA LEU A 107 4.09 9.54 -9.49
C LEU A 107 4.15 8.56 -10.67
N PRO A 108 3.05 7.88 -10.98
CA PRO A 108 3.01 7.02 -12.14
C PRO A 108 2.96 7.89 -13.41
N GLY A 109 4.08 7.97 -14.14
CA GLY A 109 4.15 8.57 -15.48
C GLY A 109 3.96 10.10 -15.61
N ARG A 110 4.29 10.91 -14.59
CA ARG A 110 3.98 12.37 -14.47
C ARG A 110 3.92 13.18 -15.78
N ARG A 111 2.88 14.03 -15.87
CA ARG A 111 3.09 15.47 -16.17
C ARG A 111 2.38 16.29 -15.09
N LEU A 112 3.15 17.01 -14.26
CA LEU A 112 2.60 18.00 -13.34
C LEU A 112 2.47 19.33 -14.07
N PHE A 113 1.22 19.64 -14.44
CA PHE A 113 0.71 20.93 -14.89
C PHE A 113 1.39 21.55 -16.13
N GLU A 114 0.66 21.63 -17.24
CA GLU A 114 0.73 22.84 -18.09
C GLU A 114 -0.37 23.76 -17.57
N VAL A 115 0.07 24.86 -16.95
CA VAL A 115 -0.80 26.00 -16.66
C VAL A 115 -0.72 26.89 -17.90
N ASP A 116 -1.84 27.01 -18.63
CA ASP A 116 -2.08 28.17 -19.48
C ASP A 116 -2.57 29.35 -18.62
#